data_AF-A0A6J4MH78-F1
#
_entry.id   AF-A0A6J4MH78-F1
#
_cell.length_a   1.000
_cell.length_b   1.000
_cell.length_c   1.000
_cell.angle_alpha   90.00
_cell.angle_beta   90.00
_cell.angle_gamma   90.00
#
_symmetry.space_group_name_H-M   'P 1'
#
loop_
_entity.id
_entity.type
_entity.pdbx_description
1 polymer ?
#
loop_
_entity_poly.entity_id
_entity_poly.type
_entity_poly.pdbx_seq_one_letter_code
_entity_poly.pdbx_strand_id
1 'polypeptide(L)'
;MHKPYERLQAKTNCSFCNLNLLSLIMCKSNNLTASYNCLSRKRIASEQKEGLGEDLRDLLSCPCKPPHTQQMGHPATTKRDKALQGIQQDPELSDSSKHTYAQRLMAMSAKLGQPISELAMQPMTIIPWIKKQYPEVATQKNVVTAVLAALRRMPAMKQQHRQALAIWLQASKELEAQQQARLKANEPSARQQRGYVDFKEVIKVRTALAKGSRKRLLLAFYTMIPPLRCDLNRVALLQCPASAATISQDDVDTVKENNFLCLPADRKKPAILVLREFRTANSAGIWRRTLPMNLTQELWTSLQAEPAR
;
A
#
# COMPACT_ATOMS: atom_id res chain seq x y z
N MET A 1 -9.04 -12.73 -39.80
CA MET A 1 -8.82 -11.29 -39.56
C MET A 1 -9.24 -10.96 -38.12
N HIS A 2 -8.29 -10.79 -37.21
CA HIS A 2 -8.58 -10.37 -35.84
C HIS A 2 -8.93 -8.88 -35.83
N LYS A 3 -10.12 -8.51 -35.33
CA LYS A 3 -10.46 -7.10 -35.10
C LYS A 3 -9.69 -6.61 -33.87
N PRO A 4 -9.01 -5.45 -33.93
CA PRO A 4 -8.24 -4.94 -32.81
C PRO A 4 -9.15 -4.59 -31.63
N TYR A 5 -8.63 -4.71 -30.41
CA TYR A 5 -9.29 -4.20 -29.20
C TYR A 5 -9.33 -2.68 -29.26
N GLU A 6 -10.54 -2.11 -29.27
CA GLU A 6 -10.70 -0.67 -29.18
C GLU A 6 -10.62 -0.24 -27.72
N ARG A 7 -9.65 0.63 -27.45
CA ARG A 7 -9.57 1.33 -26.18
C ARG A 7 -10.73 2.30 -26.13
N LEU A 8 -11.62 2.13 -25.16
CA LEU A 8 -12.52 3.21 -24.76
C LEU A 8 -11.60 4.35 -24.30
N GLN A 9 -11.50 5.42 -25.09
CA GLN A 9 -10.56 6.49 -24.82
C GLN A 9 -10.86 7.07 -23.44
N ALA A 10 -9.96 6.79 -22.50
CA ALA A 10 -9.94 7.38 -21.18
C ALA A 10 -8.48 7.72 -20.90
N LYS A 11 -8.10 8.98 -21.12
CA LYS A 11 -6.91 9.55 -20.48
C LYS A 11 -7.28 9.84 -19.03
N THR A 12 -7.38 8.79 -18.23
CA THR A 12 -7.51 8.96 -16.77
C THR A 12 -6.15 8.88 -16.11
N ASN A 13 -5.75 10.01 -15.52
CA ASN A 13 -5.05 9.99 -14.25
C ASN A 13 -6.03 9.47 -13.20
N CYS A 14 -6.05 8.14 -13.07
CA CYS A 14 -6.83 7.49 -12.04
C CYS A 14 -6.12 7.72 -10.70
N SER A 15 -6.59 8.70 -9.93
CA SER A 15 -6.13 8.98 -8.55
C SER A 15 -6.53 7.88 -7.54
N PHE A 16 -7.01 6.72 -8.00
CA PHE A 16 -7.32 5.55 -7.17
C PHE A 16 -6.10 4.64 -7.03
N CYS A 17 -5.08 5.11 -6.30
CA CYS A 17 -3.99 4.27 -5.80
C CYS A 17 -3.41 4.84 -4.49
N ASN A 18 -4.27 5.18 -3.53
CA ASN A 18 -3.85 5.32 -2.12
C ASN A 18 -5.04 5.18 -1.17
N LEU A 19 -5.54 3.95 -1.03
CA LEU A 19 -6.37 3.58 0.11
C LEU A 19 -5.79 2.33 0.76
N ASN A 20 -4.91 2.59 1.73
CA ASN A 20 -4.33 1.62 2.66
C ASN A 20 -5.37 1.09 3.68
N LEU A 21 -6.66 1.04 3.32
CA LEU A 21 -7.75 0.87 4.29
C LEU A 21 -8.39 -0.53 4.30
N LEU A 22 -8.08 -1.41 3.35
CA LEU A 22 -8.84 -2.66 3.18
C LEU A 22 -8.00 -3.95 3.05
N SER A 23 -6.70 -3.91 3.33
CA SER A 23 -5.92 -5.12 3.62
C SER A 23 -6.30 -5.78 4.97
N LEU A 24 -7.45 -5.38 5.55
CA LEU A 24 -7.88 -5.67 6.92
C LEU A 24 -9.05 -6.64 7.03
N ILE A 25 -9.81 -6.88 5.96
CA ILE A 25 -11.12 -7.56 6.07
C ILE A 25 -11.04 -9.09 5.89
N MET A 26 -9.93 -9.65 5.39
CA MET A 26 -9.90 -11.07 4.98
C MET A 26 -8.86 -11.91 5.74
N CYS A 27 -9.07 -12.13 7.04
CA CYS A 27 -8.27 -13.09 7.84
C CYS A 27 -9.11 -14.13 8.60
N LYS A 28 -10.38 -14.35 8.27
CA LYS A 28 -11.22 -15.34 8.97
C LYS A 28 -11.85 -16.45 8.11
N SER A 29 -11.38 -16.65 6.88
CA SER A 29 -11.78 -17.84 6.09
C SER A 29 -10.59 -18.37 5.31
N ASN A 30 -10.22 -19.62 5.61
CA ASN A 30 -9.31 -20.53 4.91
C ASN A 30 -7.86 -20.58 5.43
N ASN A 31 -7.56 -21.73 6.05
CA ASN A 31 -6.23 -22.27 6.34
C ASN A 31 -5.37 -22.30 5.08
N LEU A 32 -4.44 -21.35 4.92
CA LEU A 32 -3.28 -21.50 4.05
C LEU A 32 -2.07 -20.81 4.66
N THR A 33 -1.13 -21.63 5.12
CA THR A 33 0.23 -21.29 5.53
C THR A 33 1.05 -20.82 4.34
N ALA A 34 1.57 -19.59 4.37
CA ALA A 34 2.80 -19.21 3.65
C ALA A 34 3.40 -17.90 4.20
N SER A 35 4.64 -18.02 4.68
CA SER A 35 5.55 -16.96 5.12
C SER A 35 6.11 -16.16 3.93
N TYR A 36 6.82 -15.06 4.25
CA TYR A 36 7.75 -14.27 3.42
C TYR A 36 7.31 -12.90 2.84
N ASN A 37 8.37 -12.15 2.53
CA ASN A 37 8.65 -10.77 2.90
C ASN A 37 8.10 -9.69 1.94
N CYS A 38 8.12 -8.47 2.47
CA CYS A 38 7.78 -7.22 1.83
C CYS A 38 8.89 -6.76 0.87
N LEU A 39 8.55 -6.36 -0.36
CA LEU A 39 9.15 -5.24 -1.13
C LEU A 39 8.56 -5.24 -2.56
N SER A 40 7.89 -4.13 -2.95
CA SER A 40 8.01 -3.46 -4.26
C SER A 40 6.86 -2.47 -4.46
N ARG A 41 7.19 -1.17 -4.43
CA ARG A 41 6.41 -0.07 -5.03
C ARG A 41 7.38 0.95 -5.61
N LYS A 42 7.42 1.05 -6.94
CA LYS A 42 7.76 2.21 -7.77
C LYS A 42 7.05 1.95 -9.10
N ARG A 43 6.10 2.76 -9.56
CA ARG A 43 6.31 4.02 -10.28
C ARG A 43 4.96 4.76 -10.36
N ILE A 44 4.99 6.09 -10.25
CA ILE A 44 4.05 7.13 -10.74
C ILE A 44 4.11 8.26 -9.70
N ALA A 45 5.07 9.16 -9.89
CA ALA A 45 5.15 10.43 -9.20
C ALA A 45 5.76 11.45 -10.16
N SER A 46 4.97 11.83 -11.15
CA SER A 46 5.08 13.06 -11.92
C SER A 46 3.75 13.22 -12.66
N GLU A 47 3.18 14.42 -12.62
CA GLU A 47 1.85 14.80 -13.15
C GLU A 47 0.69 14.61 -12.17
N GLN A 48 0.46 15.62 -11.33
CA GLN A 48 -0.84 16.31 -11.21
C GLN A 48 -0.74 17.44 -10.17
N LYS A 49 -0.54 18.66 -10.66
CA LYS A 49 -1.11 19.87 -10.07
C LYS A 49 -2.24 20.30 -10.99
N GLU A 50 -3.27 20.90 -10.38
CA GLU A 50 -4.48 21.48 -10.97
C GLU A 50 -5.73 20.59 -10.97
N GLY A 51 -6.76 21.09 -10.27
CA GLY A 51 -8.16 20.69 -10.45
C GLY A 51 -8.84 19.96 -9.29
N LEU A 52 -9.02 20.59 -8.13
CA LEU A 52 -10.07 20.22 -7.18
C LEU A 52 -10.76 21.50 -6.66
N GLY A 53 -12.04 21.65 -7.02
CA GLY A 53 -12.93 22.73 -6.60
C GLY A 53 -13.34 22.63 -5.13
N GLU A 54 -13.79 23.77 -4.59
CA GLU A 54 -13.91 24.04 -3.16
C GLU A 54 -15.04 23.28 -2.43
N ASP A 55 -16.02 22.71 -3.13
CA ASP A 55 -17.23 22.13 -2.52
C ASP A 55 -17.10 20.74 -1.87
N LEU A 56 -15.91 20.12 -1.90
CA LEU A 56 -15.65 18.81 -1.30
C LEU A 56 -14.88 18.86 0.03
N ARG A 57 -14.55 20.06 0.53
CA ARG A 57 -13.86 20.23 1.83
C ARG A 57 -14.80 20.11 3.03
N ASP A 58 -16.08 20.46 2.89
CA ASP A 58 -16.95 20.62 4.06
C ASP A 58 -17.62 19.32 4.54
N LEU A 59 -17.73 18.29 3.68
CA LEU A 59 -18.34 17.00 4.04
C LEU A 59 -17.37 15.96 4.63
N LEU A 60 -16.08 16.32 4.77
CA LEU A 60 -15.04 15.47 5.40
C LEU A 60 -14.47 16.07 6.69
N SER A 61 -15.08 17.13 7.21
CA SER A 61 -14.68 17.79 8.45
C SER A 61 -15.14 17.01 9.69
N CYS A 62 -14.34 16.04 10.13
CA CYS A 62 -14.37 15.60 11.53
C CYS A 62 -13.72 16.68 12.42
N PRO A 63 -14.26 16.99 13.62
CA PRO A 63 -13.75 18.05 14.47
C PRO A 63 -12.53 17.55 15.26
N CYS A 64 -11.41 17.45 14.58
CA CYS A 64 -10.09 17.45 15.23
C CYS A 64 -9.36 18.68 14.71
N LYS A 65 -9.60 19.83 15.36
CA LYS A 65 -8.73 21.01 15.23
C LYS A 65 -7.28 20.53 15.44
N PRO A 66 -6.37 20.67 14.46
CA PRO A 66 -4.96 20.48 14.75
C PRO A 66 -4.56 21.55 15.79
N PRO A 67 -3.78 21.19 16.83
CA PRO A 67 -3.19 22.21 17.66
C PRO A 67 -2.32 23.09 16.77
N HIS A 68 -2.39 24.40 17.03
CA HIS A 68 -1.66 25.47 16.37
C HIS A 68 -0.33 25.02 15.75
N THR A 69 -0.17 25.31 14.46
CA THR A 69 1.11 25.34 13.76
C THR A 69 2.00 26.37 14.46
N GLN A 70 2.67 25.97 15.54
CA GLN A 70 3.83 26.68 16.04
C GLN A 70 4.90 26.57 14.95
N GLN A 71 5.31 27.72 14.44
CA GLN A 71 6.46 27.87 13.57
C GLN A 71 7.61 27.04 14.13
N MET A 72 8.01 26.01 13.38
CA MET A 72 9.18 25.21 13.70
C MET A 72 10.40 26.13 13.60
N GLY A 73 10.89 26.58 14.76
CA GLY A 73 12.20 27.18 14.87
C GLY A 73 13.22 26.23 14.25
N HIS A 74 13.98 26.73 13.27
CA HIS A 74 15.13 26.04 12.73
C HIS A 74 16.13 25.78 13.86
N PRO A 75 16.46 24.52 14.20
CA PRO A 75 17.57 24.28 15.12
C PRO A 75 18.86 24.58 14.36
N ALA A 76 19.56 25.59 14.84
CA ALA A 76 20.94 25.87 14.50
C ALA A 76 21.82 24.66 14.87
N THR A 77 22.41 24.03 13.87
CA THR A 77 23.81 23.54 13.79
C THR A 77 23.91 22.43 12.75
N THR A 78 24.29 22.82 11.54
CA THR A 78 24.44 22.01 10.32
C THR A 78 25.68 21.11 10.36
N LYS A 79 25.92 20.34 11.43
CA LYS A 79 26.79 19.17 11.30
C LYS A 79 26.00 18.09 10.59
N ARG A 80 26.34 17.82 9.32
CA ARG A 80 25.76 16.71 8.55
C ARG A 80 25.99 15.42 9.34
N ASP A 81 24.90 14.79 9.75
CA ASP A 81 24.91 13.54 10.46
C ASP A 81 25.51 12.43 9.58
N LYS A 82 26.68 11.93 9.98
CA LYS A 82 27.42 10.90 9.23
C LYS A 82 26.60 9.62 9.05
N ALA A 83 25.69 9.30 9.98
CA ALA A 83 24.87 8.11 9.93
C ALA A 83 23.79 8.23 8.84
N LEU A 84 23.17 9.42 8.71
CA LEU A 84 22.21 9.70 7.64
C LEU A 84 22.88 9.75 6.26
N GLN A 85 24.06 10.37 6.18
CA GLN A 85 24.83 10.42 4.93
C GLN A 85 25.22 9.02 4.46
N GLY A 86 25.67 8.16 5.39
CA GLY A 86 26.02 6.77 5.08
C GLY A 86 24.85 5.97 4.49
N ILE A 87 23.62 6.21 4.94
CA ILE A 87 22.42 5.57 4.36
C ILE A 87 22.13 6.09 2.95
N GLN A 88 22.19 7.40 2.74
CA GLN A 88 21.85 8.01 1.45
C GLN A 88 22.84 7.60 0.34
N GLN A 89 24.11 7.47 0.70
CA GLN A 89 25.19 7.15 -0.25
C GLN A 89 25.37 5.65 -0.50
N ASP A 90 24.64 4.78 0.19
CA ASP A 90 24.86 3.34 0.10
C ASP A 90 24.40 2.75 -1.25
N PRO A 91 25.28 2.14 -2.06
CA PRO A 91 24.90 1.49 -3.31
C PRO A 91 24.08 0.19 -3.10
N GLU A 92 24.18 -0.47 -1.95
CA GLU A 92 23.45 -1.73 -1.66
C GLU A 92 21.97 -1.50 -1.31
N LEU A 93 21.57 -0.27 -0.98
CA LEU A 93 20.20 0.06 -0.62
C LEU A 93 19.42 0.60 -1.81
N SER A 94 18.19 0.10 -2.00
CA SER A 94 17.24 0.71 -2.93
C SER A 94 16.86 2.13 -2.47
N ASP A 95 16.52 3.03 -3.39
CA ASP A 95 16.15 4.41 -3.03
C ASP A 95 14.94 4.47 -2.08
N SER A 96 14.00 3.52 -2.20
CA SER A 96 12.86 3.44 -1.28
C SER A 96 13.31 3.14 0.14
N SER A 97 14.30 2.25 0.30
CA SER A 97 14.88 1.92 1.60
C SER A 97 15.65 3.09 2.18
N LYS A 98 16.47 3.77 1.35
CA LYS A 98 17.19 4.98 1.73
C LYS A 98 16.25 6.04 2.27
N HIS A 99 15.21 6.36 1.50
CA HIS A 99 14.20 7.35 1.88
C HIS A 99 13.50 6.97 3.18
N THR A 100 13.03 5.72 3.28
CA THR A 100 12.27 5.24 4.44
C THR A 100 13.12 5.22 5.71
N TYR A 101 14.38 4.76 5.64
CA TYR A 101 15.29 4.76 6.78
C TYR A 101 15.66 6.19 7.18
N ALA A 102 16.04 7.04 6.23
CA ALA A 102 16.37 8.44 6.51
C ALA A 102 15.20 9.17 7.17
N GLN A 103 13.97 9.00 6.67
CA GLN A 103 12.78 9.62 7.25
C GLN A 103 12.57 9.23 8.72
N ARG A 104 12.70 7.94 9.05
CA ARG A 104 12.53 7.45 10.43
C ARG A 104 13.62 7.98 11.36
N LEU A 105 14.86 7.98 10.89
CA LEU A 105 15.99 8.47 11.65
C LEU A 105 15.89 9.98 11.87
N MET A 106 15.56 10.77 10.85
CA MET A 106 15.32 12.21 11.00
C MET A 106 14.19 12.50 11.99
N ALA A 107 13.08 11.74 11.94
CA ALA A 107 11.99 11.91 12.90
C ALA A 107 12.41 11.59 14.34
N MET A 108 13.27 10.58 14.53
CA MET A 108 13.84 10.25 15.84
C MET A 108 14.80 11.35 16.33
N SER A 109 15.72 11.80 15.48
CA SER A 109 16.66 12.88 15.77
C SER A 109 15.93 14.16 16.16
N ALA A 110 14.92 14.56 15.38
CA ALA A 110 14.13 15.76 15.63
C ALA A 110 13.40 15.71 17.00
N LYS A 111 12.89 14.54 17.41
CA LYS A 111 12.21 14.38 18.70
C LYS A 111 13.15 14.39 19.90
N LEU A 112 14.38 13.88 19.71
CA LEU A 112 15.36 13.74 20.79
C LEU A 112 16.39 14.88 20.83
N GLY A 113 16.39 15.76 19.82
CA GLY A 113 17.29 16.91 19.73
C GLY A 113 18.77 16.53 19.57
N GLN A 114 19.05 15.30 19.13
CA GLN A 114 20.41 14.76 19.03
C GLN A 114 20.64 14.10 17.67
N PRO A 115 21.88 14.12 17.15
CA PRO A 115 22.21 13.42 15.92
C PRO A 115 22.13 11.90 16.11
N ILE A 116 21.78 11.19 15.05
CA ILE A 116 21.63 9.74 15.01
C ILE A 116 22.94 9.04 15.30
N SER A 117 24.06 9.63 14.88
CA SER A 117 25.39 9.12 15.23
C SER A 117 25.60 9.00 16.74
N GLU A 118 25.01 9.88 17.56
CA GLU A 118 25.11 9.83 19.02
C GLU A 118 24.04 8.91 19.62
N LEU A 119 22.79 9.07 19.17
CA LEU A 119 21.66 8.25 19.64
C LEU A 119 21.89 6.75 19.44
N ALA A 120 22.50 6.37 18.31
CA ALA A 120 22.79 4.98 18.02
C ALA A 120 23.83 4.37 18.99
N MET A 121 24.60 5.17 19.72
CA MET A 121 25.59 4.71 20.70
C MET A 121 24.99 4.46 22.09
N GLN A 122 23.73 4.84 22.32
CA GLN A 122 23.08 4.76 23.62
C GLN A 122 21.85 3.82 23.62
N PRO A 123 21.98 2.55 23.17
CA PRO A 123 20.83 1.66 23.02
C PRO A 123 20.05 1.44 24.31
N MET A 124 20.72 1.46 25.46
CA MET A 124 20.08 1.28 26.78
C MET A 124 19.07 2.39 27.10
N THR A 125 19.27 3.59 26.56
CA THR A 125 18.35 4.73 26.73
C THR A 125 17.34 4.78 25.59
N ILE A 126 17.79 4.56 24.36
CA ILE A 126 16.97 4.78 23.17
C ILE A 126 15.98 3.65 22.92
N ILE A 127 16.32 2.38 23.20
CA ILE A 127 15.38 1.26 22.98
C ILE A 127 14.15 1.37 23.89
N PRO A 128 14.27 1.64 25.21
CA PRO A 128 13.11 1.92 26.05
C PRO A 128 12.27 3.09 25.55
N TRP A 129 12.93 4.17 25.08
CA TRP A 129 12.23 5.30 24.49
C TRP A 129 11.44 4.89 23.22
N ILE A 130 12.03 4.09 22.33
CA ILE A 130 11.35 3.56 21.14
C ILE A 130 10.11 2.75 21.55
N LYS A 131 10.25 1.84 22.53
CA LYS A 131 9.15 1.01 23.02
C LYS A 131 8.01 1.85 23.61
N LYS A 132 8.34 2.92 24.33
CA LYS A 132 7.36 3.86 24.91
C LYS A 132 6.69 4.73 23.84
N GLN A 133 7.45 5.21 22.86
CA GLN A 133 6.99 6.14 21.84
C GLN A 133 6.11 5.49 20.76
N TYR A 134 6.36 4.22 20.45
CA TYR A 134 5.67 3.50 19.38
C TYR A 134 4.94 2.28 19.95
N PRO A 135 3.59 2.26 20.00
CA PRO A 135 2.85 1.14 20.57
C PRO A 135 2.88 -0.12 19.69
N GLU A 136 3.10 0.04 18.39
CA GLU A 136 3.14 -1.08 17.44
C GLU A 136 4.54 -1.69 17.31
N VAL A 137 4.67 -2.98 17.63
CA VAL A 137 5.92 -3.77 17.51
C VAL A 137 6.55 -3.66 16.13
N ALA A 138 5.74 -3.69 15.06
CA ALA A 138 6.22 -3.53 13.68
C ALA A 138 6.93 -2.18 13.47
N THR A 139 6.40 -1.11 14.07
CA THR A 139 7.00 0.22 13.98
C THR A 139 8.28 0.30 14.82
N GLN A 140 8.28 -0.28 16.02
CA GLN A 140 9.50 -0.40 16.85
C GLN A 140 10.62 -1.11 16.08
N LYS A 141 10.33 -2.29 15.49
CA LYS A 141 11.27 -3.08 14.67
C LYS A 141 11.82 -2.23 13.53
N ASN A 142 10.94 -1.55 12.80
CA ASN A 142 11.31 -0.72 11.66
C ASN A 142 12.27 0.44 12.01
N VAL A 143 12.14 1.03 13.19
CA VAL A 143 13.06 2.06 13.69
C VAL A 143 14.40 1.44 14.10
N VAL A 144 14.38 0.34 14.86
CA VAL A 144 15.59 -0.43 15.24
C VAL A 144 16.37 -0.87 14.01
N THR A 145 15.71 -1.39 12.98
CA THR A 145 16.32 -1.78 11.71
C THR A 145 16.96 -0.58 11.00
N ALA A 146 16.35 0.60 11.03
CA ALA A 146 16.95 1.80 10.47
C ALA A 146 18.22 2.22 11.22
N VAL A 147 18.24 2.11 12.56
CA VAL A 147 19.43 2.38 13.38
C VAL A 147 20.54 1.38 13.08
N LEU A 148 20.22 0.08 13.03
CA LEU A 148 21.16 -0.97 12.64
C LEU A 148 21.71 -0.74 11.22
N ALA A 149 20.85 -0.30 10.30
CA ALA A 149 21.28 0.06 8.96
C ALA A 149 22.30 1.22 9.02
N ALA A 150 22.04 2.27 9.80
CA ALA A 150 22.95 3.39 9.97
C ALA A 150 24.30 2.96 10.57
N LEU A 151 24.27 2.18 11.68
CA LEU A 151 25.45 1.63 12.33
C LEU A 151 26.31 0.79 11.38
N ARG A 152 25.68 0.04 10.47
CA ARG A 152 26.42 -0.77 9.50
C ARG A 152 27.30 0.07 8.56
N ARG A 153 26.95 1.33 8.31
CA ARG A 153 27.67 2.27 7.43
C ARG A 153 28.60 3.21 8.19
N MET A 154 28.87 2.94 9.47
CA MET A 154 29.82 3.70 10.28
C MET A 154 30.94 2.78 10.79
N PRO A 155 31.94 2.44 9.94
CA PRO A 155 32.95 1.42 10.26
C PRO A 155 33.74 1.71 11.54
N ALA A 156 34.10 2.97 11.77
CA ALA A 156 34.80 3.40 12.98
C ALA A 156 33.98 3.09 14.26
N MET A 157 32.65 3.21 14.17
CA MET A 157 31.74 3.00 15.32
C MET A 157 31.46 1.52 15.60
N LYS A 158 31.59 0.63 14.59
CA LYS A 158 31.49 -0.82 14.82
C LYS A 158 32.61 -1.36 15.71
N GLN A 159 33.82 -0.82 15.57
CA GLN A 159 34.97 -1.28 16.33
C GLN A 159 34.96 -0.74 17.76
N GLN A 160 34.62 0.53 17.94
CA GLN A 160 34.61 1.19 19.26
C GLN A 160 33.38 0.86 20.11
N HIS A 161 32.24 0.54 19.50
CA HIS A 161 30.97 0.32 20.20
C HIS A 161 30.32 -1.03 19.87
N ARG A 162 31.12 -2.10 19.89
CA ARG A 162 30.64 -3.49 19.69
C ARG A 162 29.50 -3.86 20.64
N GLN A 163 29.57 -3.42 21.89
CA GLN A 163 28.52 -3.68 22.88
C GLN A 163 27.20 -3.01 22.48
N ALA A 164 27.24 -1.76 22.01
CA ALA A 164 26.02 -1.08 21.57
C ALA A 164 25.37 -1.80 20.38
N LEU A 165 26.18 -2.23 19.41
CA LEU A 165 25.71 -3.02 18.27
C LEU A 165 25.06 -4.34 18.71
N ALA A 166 25.68 -5.05 19.67
CA ALA A 166 25.14 -6.30 20.21
C ALA A 166 23.75 -6.08 20.85
N ILE A 167 23.57 -5.00 21.60
CA ILE A 167 22.28 -4.66 22.24
C ILE A 167 21.23 -4.35 21.17
N TRP A 168 21.56 -3.58 20.12
CA TRP A 168 20.63 -3.30 19.02
C TRP A 168 20.24 -4.58 18.26
N LEU A 169 21.19 -5.48 18.00
CA LEU A 169 20.92 -6.76 17.35
C LEU A 169 20.00 -7.64 18.19
N GLN A 170 20.24 -7.69 19.50
CA GLN A 170 19.41 -8.43 20.44
C GLN A 170 17.97 -7.87 20.46
N ALA A 171 17.81 -6.55 20.57
CA ALA A 171 16.50 -5.92 20.51
C ALA A 171 15.78 -6.17 19.18
N SER A 172 16.49 -6.19 18.05
CA SER A 172 15.91 -6.53 16.75
C SER A 172 15.38 -7.97 16.72
N LYS A 173 16.14 -8.93 17.27
CA LYS A 173 15.72 -10.34 17.37
C LYS A 173 14.49 -10.51 18.26
N GLU A 174 14.47 -9.84 19.41
CA GLU A 174 13.31 -9.86 20.33
C GLU A 174 12.05 -9.32 19.66
N LEU A 175 12.14 -8.17 18.99
CA LEU A 175 11.00 -7.57 18.29
C LEU A 175 10.53 -8.44 17.12
N GLU A 176 11.45 -9.12 16.43
CA GLU A 176 11.11 -10.07 15.39
C GLU A 176 10.38 -11.30 15.94
N ALA A 177 10.84 -11.86 17.06
CA ALA A 177 10.17 -12.96 17.73
C ALA A 177 8.75 -12.56 18.20
N GLN A 178 8.59 -11.36 18.78
CA GLN A 178 7.29 -10.83 19.18
C GLN A 178 6.35 -10.62 17.98
N GLN A 179 6.86 -10.06 16.89
CA GLN A 179 6.08 -9.88 15.67
C GLN A 179 5.63 -11.23 15.11
N GLN A 180 6.51 -12.23 15.09
CA GLN A 180 6.20 -13.57 14.61
C GLN A 180 5.17 -14.27 15.52
N ALA A 181 5.30 -14.12 16.84
CA ALA A 181 4.32 -14.66 17.79
C ALA A 181 2.93 -14.05 17.57
N ARG A 182 2.84 -12.73 17.34
CA ARG A 182 1.58 -12.06 16.97
C ARG A 182 0.99 -12.57 15.67
N LEU A 183 1.81 -12.74 14.64
CA LEU A 183 1.35 -13.29 13.36
C LEU A 183 0.84 -14.72 13.50
N LYS A 184 1.49 -15.54 14.35
CA LYS A 184 1.03 -16.90 14.67
C LYS A 184 -0.27 -16.92 15.47
N ALA A 185 -0.46 -15.99 16.40
CA ALA A 185 -1.70 -15.88 17.18
C ALA A 185 -2.90 -15.50 16.29
N ASN A 186 -2.67 -14.83 15.15
CA ASN A 186 -3.69 -14.39 14.21
C ASN A 186 -4.80 -13.54 14.86
N GLU A 187 -4.45 -12.80 15.92
CA GLU A 187 -5.37 -11.94 16.63
C GLU A 187 -5.42 -10.55 15.98
N PRO A 188 -6.61 -9.95 15.82
CA PRO A 188 -6.73 -8.61 15.29
C PRO A 188 -6.19 -7.60 16.30
N SER A 189 -5.30 -6.71 15.85
CA SER A 189 -4.83 -5.57 16.64
C SER A 189 -5.98 -4.61 16.98
N ALA A 190 -5.80 -3.77 18.00
CA ALA A 190 -6.79 -2.76 18.38
C ALA A 190 -7.19 -1.84 17.20
N ARG A 191 -6.25 -1.51 16.31
CA ARG A 191 -6.53 -0.75 15.09
C ARG A 191 -7.42 -1.55 14.12
N GLN A 192 -7.17 -2.84 13.99
CA GLN A 192 -7.98 -3.73 13.15
C GLN A 192 -9.37 -3.94 13.69
N GLN A 193 -9.51 -4.07 15.02
CA GLN A 193 -10.80 -4.15 15.69
C GLN A 193 -11.61 -2.86 15.50
N ARG A 194 -11.00 -1.68 15.67
CA ARG A 194 -11.67 -0.40 15.43
C ARG A 194 -12.11 -0.19 13.99
N GLY A 195 -11.32 -0.67 13.03
CA GLY A 195 -11.63 -0.58 11.60
C GLY A 195 -12.48 -1.74 11.08
N TYR A 196 -12.94 -2.64 11.94
CA TYR A 196 -13.72 -3.79 11.54
C TYR A 196 -15.12 -3.35 11.11
N VAL A 197 -15.55 -3.87 9.97
CA VAL A 197 -16.91 -3.72 9.46
C VAL A 197 -17.40 -5.10 9.07
N ASP A 198 -18.60 -5.47 9.53
CA ASP A 198 -19.21 -6.74 9.16
C ASP A 198 -19.49 -6.74 7.64
N PHE A 199 -19.08 -7.81 6.97
CA PHE A 199 -19.20 -7.94 5.52
C PHE A 199 -20.66 -7.88 5.05
N LYS A 200 -21.62 -8.37 5.86
CA LYS A 200 -23.05 -8.27 5.57
C LYS A 200 -23.52 -6.82 5.57
N GLU A 201 -22.99 -5.99 6.48
CA GLU A 201 -23.30 -4.55 6.49
C GLU A 201 -22.75 -3.85 5.24
N VAL A 202 -21.54 -4.21 4.79
CA VAL A 202 -20.99 -3.71 3.52
C VAL A 202 -21.90 -4.07 2.33
N ILE A 203 -22.41 -5.30 2.30
CA ILE A 203 -23.36 -5.77 1.29
C ILE A 203 -24.68 -4.96 1.35
N LYS A 204 -25.23 -4.72 2.55
CA LYS A 204 -26.45 -3.93 2.75
C LYS A 204 -26.27 -2.50 2.23
N VAL A 205 -25.18 -1.84 2.62
CA VAL A 205 -24.86 -0.48 2.14
C VAL A 205 -24.74 -0.46 0.62
N ARG A 206 -24.01 -1.41 0.02
CA ARG A 206 -23.93 -1.53 -1.45
C ARG A 206 -25.31 -1.61 -2.10
N THR A 207 -26.21 -2.44 -1.56
CA THR A 207 -27.54 -2.63 -2.14
C THR A 207 -28.44 -1.39 -2.02
N ALA A 208 -28.25 -0.59 -0.97
CA ALA A 208 -29.01 0.64 -0.72
C ALA A 208 -28.55 1.84 -1.58
N LEU A 209 -27.30 1.85 -2.04
CA LEU A 209 -26.79 2.91 -2.92
C LEU A 209 -27.46 2.89 -4.29
N ALA A 210 -27.55 4.06 -4.94
CA ALA A 210 -28.12 4.17 -6.28
C ALA A 210 -27.32 3.33 -7.31
N LYS A 211 -28.04 2.59 -8.17
CA LYS A 211 -27.46 1.86 -9.30
C LYS A 211 -26.70 2.82 -10.23
N GLY A 212 -25.55 2.38 -10.72
CA GLY A 212 -24.67 3.19 -11.56
C GLY A 212 -23.79 4.20 -10.81
N SER A 213 -24.05 4.47 -9.53
CA SER A 213 -23.18 5.36 -8.75
C SER A 213 -21.78 4.75 -8.56
N ARG A 214 -20.76 5.60 -8.62
CA ARG A 214 -19.36 5.19 -8.40
C ARG A 214 -19.12 4.48 -7.06
N LYS A 215 -19.82 4.94 -6.00
CA LYS A 215 -19.73 4.33 -4.66
C LYS A 215 -20.26 2.89 -4.65
N ARG A 216 -21.40 2.65 -5.31
CA ARG A 216 -21.99 1.31 -5.43
C ARG A 216 -21.10 0.39 -6.25
N LEU A 217 -20.58 0.87 -7.38
CA LEU A 217 -19.66 0.10 -8.22
C LEU A 217 -18.42 -0.32 -7.44
N LEU A 218 -17.80 0.60 -6.68
CA LEU A 218 -16.64 0.29 -5.85
C LEU A 218 -16.94 -0.81 -4.83
N LEU A 219 -18.06 -0.70 -4.10
CA LEU A 219 -18.45 -1.74 -3.15
C LEU A 219 -18.81 -3.06 -3.85
N ALA A 220 -19.38 -3.02 -5.06
CA ALA A 220 -19.65 -4.20 -5.86
C ALA A 220 -18.35 -4.95 -6.20
N PHE A 221 -17.29 -4.25 -6.60
CA PHE A 221 -15.98 -4.86 -6.79
C PHE A 221 -15.47 -5.59 -5.53
N TYR A 222 -15.54 -4.95 -4.36
CA TYR A 222 -15.07 -5.55 -3.10
C TYR A 222 -15.92 -6.72 -2.59
N THR A 223 -17.21 -6.76 -2.95
CA THR A 223 -18.16 -7.75 -2.41
C THR A 223 -18.51 -8.85 -3.40
N MET A 224 -18.28 -8.67 -4.70
CA MET A 224 -18.62 -9.63 -5.75
C MET A 224 -17.40 -10.27 -6.39
N ILE A 225 -16.21 -9.66 -6.31
CA ILE A 225 -14.96 -10.35 -6.64
C ILE A 225 -14.47 -11.07 -5.39
N PRO A 226 -14.30 -12.40 -5.43
CA PRO A 226 -13.77 -13.11 -4.29
C PRO A 226 -12.39 -12.58 -3.90
N PRO A 227 -12.10 -12.55 -2.59
CA PRO A 227 -10.91 -11.92 -2.05
C PRO A 227 -9.65 -12.40 -2.76
N LEU A 228 -8.87 -11.44 -3.21
CA LEU A 228 -7.61 -11.68 -3.89
C LEU A 228 -6.52 -10.94 -3.13
N ARG A 229 -5.42 -11.63 -2.84
CA ARG A 229 -4.23 -11.01 -2.24
C ARG A 229 -3.42 -10.26 -3.31
N CYS A 230 -4.10 -9.45 -4.11
CA CYS A 230 -3.50 -8.54 -5.05
C CYS A 230 -4.06 -7.13 -4.85
N ASP A 231 -3.20 -6.14 -5.05
CA ASP A 231 -3.70 -4.83 -5.41
C ASP A 231 -4.16 -4.92 -6.87
N LEU A 232 -5.39 -4.50 -7.19
CA LEU A 232 -5.85 -4.44 -8.58
C LEU A 232 -5.01 -3.46 -9.42
N ASN A 233 -4.25 -2.58 -8.75
CA ASN A 233 -3.45 -1.51 -9.35
C ASN A 233 -4.30 -0.71 -10.37
N ARG A 234 -3.65 -0.15 -11.39
CA ARG A 234 -4.35 0.52 -12.49
C ARG A 234 -4.93 -0.53 -13.45
N VAL A 235 -6.24 -0.69 -13.46
CA VAL A 235 -6.95 -1.56 -14.41
C VAL A 235 -7.51 -0.72 -15.55
N ALA A 236 -7.09 -0.99 -16.78
CA ALA A 236 -7.68 -0.37 -17.97
C ALA A 236 -9.00 -1.03 -18.35
N LEU A 237 -9.97 -0.26 -18.82
CA LEU A 237 -11.24 -0.79 -19.33
C LEU A 237 -11.17 -0.87 -20.86
N LEU A 238 -11.36 -2.07 -21.42
CA LEU A 238 -11.29 -2.34 -22.84
C LEU A 238 -12.61 -2.90 -23.34
N GLN A 239 -13.03 -2.50 -24.55
CA GLN A 239 -14.19 -3.10 -25.19
C GLN A 239 -13.76 -4.32 -25.99
N CYS A 240 -14.40 -5.46 -25.74
CA CYS A 240 -14.11 -6.68 -26.50
C CYS A 240 -14.89 -6.69 -27.81
N PRO A 241 -14.27 -7.16 -28.92
CA PRO A 241 -14.95 -7.40 -30.18
C PRO A 241 -15.93 -8.59 -30.05
N ALA A 242 -17.11 -8.31 -29.49
CA ALA A 242 -18.41 -8.98 -29.53
C ALA A 242 -18.58 -10.50 -29.28
N SER A 243 -17.61 -11.39 -29.46
CA SER A 243 -17.86 -12.85 -29.42
C SER A 243 -17.24 -13.59 -28.24
N ALA A 244 -16.13 -13.12 -27.69
CA ALA A 244 -15.34 -13.88 -26.73
C ALA A 244 -16.00 -13.98 -25.34
N ALA A 245 -16.80 -15.03 -25.11
CA ALA A 245 -17.08 -15.54 -23.76
C ALA A 245 -15.77 -15.95 -23.03
N THR A 246 -14.68 -16.07 -23.78
CA THR A 246 -13.34 -16.42 -23.35
C THR A 246 -12.34 -15.67 -24.23
N ILE A 247 -11.64 -14.67 -23.69
CA ILE A 247 -10.45 -14.07 -24.34
C ILE A 247 -9.38 -15.17 -24.55
N SER A 248 -8.74 -15.28 -25.71
CA SER A 248 -7.65 -16.27 -25.86
C SER A 248 -6.38 -15.81 -25.15
N GLN A 249 -5.37 -16.68 -25.00
CA GLN A 249 -4.07 -16.24 -24.48
C GLN A 249 -3.39 -15.28 -25.47
N ASP A 250 -3.49 -15.58 -26.78
CA ASP A 250 -2.96 -14.71 -27.84
C ASP A 250 -3.58 -13.30 -27.77
N ASP A 251 -4.89 -13.23 -27.55
CA ASP A 251 -5.60 -11.96 -27.37
C ASP A 251 -5.07 -11.19 -26.17
N VAL A 252 -4.88 -11.88 -25.03
CA VAL A 252 -4.29 -11.29 -23.83
C VAL A 252 -2.91 -10.70 -24.20
N ASP A 253 -2.07 -11.45 -24.89
CA ASP A 253 -0.70 -11.06 -25.25
C ASP A 253 -0.62 -9.87 -26.22
N THR A 254 -1.68 -9.59 -26.99
CA THR A 254 -1.76 -8.36 -27.79
C THR A 254 -2.06 -7.09 -26.98
N VAL A 255 -2.64 -7.22 -25.78
CA VAL A 255 -3.03 -6.07 -24.95
C VAL A 255 -1.80 -5.46 -24.30
N LYS A 256 -1.62 -4.15 -24.47
CA LYS A 256 -0.44 -3.42 -23.95
C LYS A 256 -0.53 -3.16 -22.45
N GLU A 257 -1.73 -3.04 -21.90
CA GLU A 257 -1.94 -2.75 -20.50
C GLU A 257 -1.62 -3.97 -19.62
N ASN A 258 -0.92 -3.72 -18.50
CA ASN A 258 -0.55 -4.78 -17.56
C ASN A 258 -1.80 -5.40 -16.89
N ASN A 259 -2.74 -4.56 -16.46
CA ASN A 259 -3.99 -5.01 -15.88
C ASN A 259 -5.14 -4.40 -16.68
N PHE A 260 -6.10 -5.23 -17.07
CA PHE A 260 -7.23 -4.77 -17.87
C PHE A 260 -8.50 -5.57 -17.58
N LEU A 261 -9.63 -4.91 -17.82
CA LEU A 261 -10.97 -5.46 -17.75
C LEU A 261 -11.57 -5.40 -19.14
N CYS A 262 -11.88 -6.57 -19.66
CA CYS A 262 -12.45 -6.82 -20.95
C CYS A 262 -13.98 -6.84 -20.83
N LEU A 263 -14.64 -5.81 -21.35
CA LEU A 263 -16.08 -5.63 -21.30
C LEU A 263 -16.71 -6.06 -22.64
N PRO A 264 -17.55 -7.11 -22.67
CA PRO A 264 -18.13 -7.61 -23.92
C PRO A 264 -19.19 -6.65 -24.45
N ALA A 265 -19.18 -6.39 -25.76
CA ALA A 265 -20.22 -5.59 -26.41
C ALA A 265 -21.65 -6.14 -26.15
N ASP A 266 -21.78 -7.47 -26.07
CA ASP A 266 -22.99 -8.13 -25.61
C ASP A 266 -23.10 -8.04 -24.07
N ARG A 267 -24.05 -7.22 -23.60
CA ARG A 267 -24.34 -7.00 -22.16
C ARG A 267 -24.84 -8.24 -21.44
N LYS A 268 -25.17 -9.33 -22.15
CA LYS A 268 -25.55 -10.62 -21.58
C LYS A 268 -24.35 -11.52 -21.30
N LYS A 269 -23.13 -11.11 -21.66
CA LYS A 269 -21.90 -11.86 -21.38
C LYS A 269 -21.14 -11.26 -20.20
N PRO A 270 -20.45 -12.08 -19.40
CA PRO A 270 -19.68 -11.59 -18.27
C PRO A 270 -18.39 -10.90 -18.75
N ALA A 271 -17.96 -9.88 -18.02
CA ALA A 271 -16.66 -9.27 -18.23
C ALA A 271 -15.52 -10.19 -17.75
N ILE A 272 -14.33 -9.99 -18.29
CA ILE A 272 -13.12 -10.73 -17.90
C ILE A 272 -12.10 -9.76 -17.32
N LEU A 273 -11.63 -10.02 -16.11
CA LEU A 273 -10.54 -9.29 -15.46
C LEU A 273 -9.24 -10.06 -15.66
N VAL A 274 -8.21 -9.37 -16.15
CA VAL A 274 -6.85 -9.89 -16.35
C VAL A 274 -5.87 -9.01 -15.59
N LEU A 275 -5.05 -9.63 -14.74
CA LEU A 275 -4.02 -8.97 -13.95
C LEU A 275 -2.67 -9.61 -14.24
N ARG A 276 -1.71 -8.82 -14.75
CA ARG A 276 -0.31 -9.21 -14.92
C ARG A 276 0.60 -8.57 -13.88
N GLU A 277 0.23 -7.40 -13.37
CA GLU A 277 1.00 -6.66 -12.39
C GLU A 277 0.30 -6.69 -11.04
N PHE A 278 0.76 -7.61 -10.18
CA PHE A 278 0.37 -7.71 -8.79
C PHE A 278 1.49 -8.26 -7.92
N ARG A 279 1.35 -8.12 -6.59
CA ARG A 279 2.40 -8.42 -5.61
C ARG A 279 3.03 -9.81 -5.72
N THR A 280 2.28 -10.81 -6.20
CA THR A 280 2.75 -12.19 -6.35
C THR A 280 2.77 -12.65 -7.81
N ALA A 281 2.77 -11.72 -8.77
CA ALA A 281 2.75 -12.06 -10.20
C ALA A 281 3.93 -12.95 -10.61
N ASN A 282 5.13 -12.69 -10.06
CA ASN A 282 6.33 -13.47 -10.37
C ASN A 282 6.20 -14.97 -10.02
N SER A 283 5.38 -15.33 -9.04
CA SER A 283 5.17 -16.72 -8.63
C SER A 283 3.84 -17.30 -9.10
N ALA A 284 2.78 -16.47 -9.21
CA ALA A 284 1.44 -16.90 -9.55
C ALA A 284 1.09 -16.73 -11.04
N GLY A 285 1.96 -16.08 -11.83
CA GLY A 285 1.74 -15.82 -13.25
C GLY A 285 0.63 -14.80 -13.51
N ILE A 286 -0.03 -14.93 -14.66
CA ILE A 286 -1.16 -14.07 -15.05
C ILE A 286 -2.41 -14.55 -14.31
N TRP A 287 -3.08 -13.63 -13.63
CA TRP A 287 -4.34 -13.93 -12.97
C TRP A 287 -5.51 -13.49 -13.86
N ARG A 288 -6.39 -14.44 -14.18
CA ARG A 288 -7.55 -14.21 -15.04
C ARG A 288 -8.83 -14.67 -14.37
N ARG A 289 -9.90 -13.87 -14.46
CA ARG A 289 -11.19 -14.23 -13.89
C ARG A 289 -12.37 -13.68 -14.66
N THR A 290 -13.36 -14.53 -14.85
CA THR A 290 -14.69 -14.12 -15.32
C THR A 290 -15.46 -13.47 -14.16
N LEU A 291 -15.90 -12.23 -14.36
CA LEU A 291 -16.68 -11.49 -13.38
C LEU A 291 -18.12 -12.01 -13.33
N PRO A 292 -18.75 -12.03 -12.15
CA PRO A 292 -20.18 -12.28 -12.04
C PRO A 292 -21.03 -11.37 -12.94
N MET A 293 -22.13 -11.89 -13.46
CA MET A 293 -23.01 -11.15 -14.38
C MET A 293 -23.58 -9.88 -13.75
N ASN A 294 -23.98 -9.96 -12.48
CA ASN A 294 -24.45 -8.80 -11.71
C ASN A 294 -23.39 -7.70 -11.60
N LEU A 295 -22.11 -8.04 -11.38
CA LEU A 295 -21.02 -7.05 -11.37
C LEU A 295 -20.80 -6.43 -12.76
N THR A 296 -20.90 -7.26 -13.81
CA THR A 296 -20.80 -6.79 -15.20
C THR A 296 -21.92 -5.79 -15.55
N GLN A 297 -23.13 -6.04 -15.05
CA GLN A 297 -24.26 -5.12 -15.20
C GLN A 297 -24.09 -3.83 -14.41
N GLU A 298 -23.56 -3.90 -13.17
CA GLU A 298 -23.23 -2.70 -12.39
C GLU A 298 -22.19 -1.82 -13.12
N LEU A 299 -21.18 -2.44 -13.74
CA LEU A 299 -20.21 -1.76 -14.58
C LEU A 299 -20.87 -1.04 -15.76
N TRP A 300 -21.69 -1.75 -16.54
CA TRP A 300 -22.42 -1.18 -17.67
C TRP A 300 -23.34 -0.02 -17.25
N THR A 301 -24.04 -0.18 -16.12
CA THR A 301 -24.94 0.85 -15.59
C THR A 301 -24.15 2.08 -15.16
N SER A 302 -22.99 1.89 -14.54
CA SER A 302 -22.13 2.99 -14.10
C SER A 302 -21.55 3.76 -15.29
N LEU A 303 -21.10 3.08 -16.35
CA LEU A 303 -20.60 3.71 -17.57
C LEU A 303 -21.69 4.47 -18.34
N GLN A 304 -22.96 4.07 -18.22
CA GLN A 304 -24.07 4.81 -18.82
C GLN A 304 -24.41 6.07 -18.02
N ALA A 305 -24.36 5.98 -16.70
CA ALA A 305 -24.63 7.12 -15.83
C ALA A 305 -23.49 8.16 -15.87
N GLU A 306 -22.24 7.67 -15.90
CA GLU A 306 -21.03 8.48 -15.94
C GLU A 306 -20.11 7.94 -17.04
N PRO A 307 -20.31 8.35 -18.31
CA PRO A 307 -19.45 7.93 -19.41
C PRO A 307 -18.01 8.36 -19.15
N ALA A 308 -17.06 7.53 -19.62
CA ALA A 308 -15.65 7.84 -19.51
C ALA A 308 -15.37 9.19 -20.19
N ARG A 309 -14.74 10.11 -19.45
CA ARG A 309 -14.20 11.37 -19.97
C ARG A 309 -12.80 11.16 -20.52
#